data_AF-A0A2N2DP55-F1
#
_entry.id   AF-A0A2N2DP55-F1
#
_cell.length_a   1.000
_cell.length_b   1.000
_cell.length_c   1.000
_cell.angle_alpha   90.00
_cell.angle_beta   90.00
_cell.angle_gamma   90.00
#
_symmetry.space_group_name_H-M   'P 1'
#
loop_
_entity.id
_entity.type
_entity.pdbx_description
1 polymer ?
#
loop_
_entity_poly.entity_id
_entity_poly.type
_entity_poly.pdbx_seq_one_letter_code
_entity_poly.pdbx_strand_id
1 'polypeptide(L)'
;MISIPVMQDTRLLVDEIIAPPELFVGMQSYINTEFYNMGKTTLYNLRVTAEGDFDTMESISYFVGNMEAGRSDTYDFSFMPRAVGPLAGKVIFVYEDASGNEQRLEKEFNLQVIEMPIFEEPPFPGEEIPTESGFPWIPVLIAVVVLAAVGGFLLRRRRKKKMHQELEINE
;
A
#
# COMPACT_ATOMS: atom_id res chain seq x y z
N MET A 1 -7.88 6.85 63.37
CA MET A 1 -6.83 6.89 62.34
C MET A 1 -7.47 7.38 61.06
N ILE A 2 -7.07 8.56 60.57
CA ILE A 2 -7.50 9.05 59.26
C ILE A 2 -6.48 8.50 58.28
N SER A 3 -6.87 7.47 57.52
CA SER A 3 -6.08 6.97 56.39
C SER A 3 -6.29 7.93 55.23
N ILE A 4 -5.26 8.70 54.87
CA ILE A 4 -5.27 9.47 53.63
C ILE A 4 -4.72 8.53 52.56
N PRO A 5 -5.53 8.13 51.56
CA PRO A 5 -5.04 7.30 50.48
C PRO A 5 -3.97 8.07 49.70
N VAL A 6 -2.77 7.50 49.62
CA VAL A 6 -1.71 8.02 48.74
C VAL A 6 -1.97 7.45 47.36
N MET A 7 -2.43 8.29 46.44
CA MET A 7 -2.45 7.96 45.02
C MET A 7 -1.00 7.87 44.56
N GLN A 8 -0.55 6.67 44.17
CA GLN A 8 0.75 6.51 43.56
C GLN A 8 0.62 6.76 42.06
N ASP A 9 1.17 7.88 41.60
CA ASP A 9 1.12 8.23 40.19
C ASP A 9 1.92 7.23 39.34
N THR A 10 1.28 6.74 38.29
CA THR A 10 1.95 5.98 37.24
C THR A 10 2.74 6.95 36.35
N ARG A 11 3.85 6.48 35.78
CA ARG A 11 4.68 7.30 34.89
C ARG A 11 5.32 6.45 33.81
N LEU A 12 4.61 6.30 32.70
CA LEU A 12 5.14 5.74 31.47
C LEU A 12 5.83 6.85 30.66
N LEU A 13 7.11 6.68 30.35
CA LEU A 13 7.84 7.54 29.43
C LEU A 13 8.06 6.80 28.12
N VAL A 14 7.82 7.48 26.99
CA VAL A 14 7.99 6.94 25.64
C VAL A 14 8.98 7.83 24.90
N ASP A 15 10.05 7.22 24.41
CA ASP A 15 11.08 7.90 23.65
C ASP A 15 10.56 8.35 22.28
N GLU A 16 11.45 8.94 21.48
CA GLU A 16 11.12 9.30 20.11
C GLU A 16 10.86 8.04 19.28
N ILE A 17 10.00 8.21 18.28
CA ILE A 17 9.73 7.17 17.30
C ILE A 17 10.84 7.26 16.27
N ILE A 18 11.60 6.19 16.16
CA ILE A 18 12.69 6.05 15.20
C ILE A 18 12.10 5.41 13.95
N ALA A 19 12.33 6.06 12.81
CA ALA A 19 11.91 5.60 11.49
C ALA A 19 13.10 5.64 10.53
N PRO A 20 13.08 4.84 9.46
CA PRO A 20 14.04 4.97 8.37
C PRO A 20 14.07 6.39 7.80
N PRO A 21 15.24 6.86 7.33
CA PRO A 21 15.40 8.22 6.80
C PRO A 21 14.55 8.47 5.55
N GLU A 22 14.28 7.42 4.78
CA GLU A 22 13.49 7.47 3.55
C GLU A 22 12.38 6.43 3.62
N LEU A 23 11.19 6.83 3.18
CA LEU A 23 10.00 5.98 3.12
C LEU A 23 9.45 6.02 1.70
N PHE A 24 9.28 4.85 1.10
CA PHE A 24 8.77 4.73 -0.25
C PHE A 24 7.33 4.21 -0.24
N VAL A 25 6.47 4.84 -1.04
CA VAL A 25 5.09 4.37 -1.23
C VAL A 25 5.09 2.93 -1.76
N GLY A 26 4.21 2.08 -1.20
CA GLY A 26 4.09 0.68 -1.62
C GLY A 26 5.24 -0.24 -1.19
N MET A 27 6.25 0.25 -0.46
CA MET A 27 7.27 -0.59 0.17
C MET A 27 6.98 -0.80 1.65
N GLN A 28 7.26 -2.00 2.14
CA GLN A 28 7.23 -2.29 3.57
C GLN A 28 8.38 -1.55 4.26
N SER A 29 8.04 -0.84 5.33
CA SER A 29 8.96 -0.17 6.24
C SER A 29 8.63 -0.55 7.68
N TYR A 30 9.39 -0.04 8.63
CA TYR A 30 9.19 -0.27 10.06
C TYR A 30 9.42 1.02 10.84
N ILE A 31 8.79 1.12 12.01
CA ILE A 31 9.20 2.08 13.04
C ILE A 31 9.44 1.34 14.34
N ASN A 32 10.26 1.92 15.20
CA ASN A 32 10.48 1.42 16.55
C ASN A 32 10.48 2.56 17.57
N THR A 33 10.08 2.25 18.81
CA THR A 33 10.15 3.16 19.94
C THR A 33 10.41 2.39 21.22
N GLU A 34 11.15 3.00 22.14
CA GLU A 34 11.42 2.45 23.47
C GLU A 34 10.56 3.15 24.50
N PHE A 35 10.16 2.41 25.52
CA PHE A 35 9.35 2.96 26.60
C PHE A 35 9.74 2.38 27.96
N TYR A 36 9.48 3.17 28.99
CA TYR A 36 10.03 2.98 30.33
C TYR A 36 8.96 3.23 31.37
N ASN A 37 8.80 2.30 32.31
CA ASN A 37 8.05 2.60 33.52
C ASN A 37 8.96 3.35 34.50
N MET A 38 8.92 4.69 34.44
CA MET A 38 9.63 5.57 35.37
C MET A 38 8.84 5.87 36.65
N GLY A 39 7.70 5.21 36.84
CA GLY A 39 6.88 5.31 38.04
C GLY A 39 7.48 4.51 39.20
N LYS A 40 6.80 4.60 40.35
CA LYS A 40 7.12 3.76 41.53
C LYS A 40 6.25 2.51 41.63
N THR A 41 5.27 2.37 40.74
CA THR A 41 4.27 1.30 40.74
C THR A 41 4.35 0.50 39.46
N THR A 42 3.89 -0.75 39.51
CA THR A 42 3.70 -1.58 38.32
C THR A 42 2.58 -1.00 37.46
N LEU A 43 2.78 -0.98 36.14
CA LEU A 43 1.72 -0.77 35.16
C LEU A 43 1.11 -2.13 34.84
N TYR A 44 -0.21 -2.25 34.93
CA TYR A 44 -0.92 -3.50 34.68
C TYR A 44 -1.50 -3.53 33.27
N ASN A 45 -1.57 -4.72 32.67
CA ASN A 45 -2.25 -4.94 31.39
C ASN A 45 -1.81 -4.00 30.25
N LEU A 46 -0.54 -3.58 30.25
CA LEU A 46 0.00 -2.68 29.25
C LEU A 46 -0.10 -3.28 27.85
N ARG A 47 -0.75 -2.53 26.97
CA ARG A 47 -0.92 -2.82 25.55
C ARG A 47 -0.45 -1.63 24.73
N VAL A 48 0.25 -1.93 23.65
CA VAL A 48 0.73 -0.96 22.67
C VAL A 48 0.07 -1.25 21.33
N THR A 49 -0.39 -0.22 20.64
CA THR A 49 -0.94 -0.34 19.29
C THR A 49 -0.59 0.89 18.47
N ALA A 50 -0.53 0.76 17.15
CA ALA A 50 -0.37 1.90 16.25
C ALA A 50 -1.68 2.21 15.51
N GLU A 51 -1.85 3.47 15.11
CA GLU A 51 -2.92 3.94 14.24
C GLU A 51 -2.37 4.95 13.24
N GLY A 52 -2.83 4.92 11.99
CA GLY A 52 -2.47 5.89 10.96
C GLY A 52 -2.94 5.46 9.57
N ASP A 53 -2.61 6.26 8.55
CA ASP A 53 -2.96 5.98 7.15
C ASP A 53 -1.90 5.10 6.46
N PHE A 54 -1.78 3.87 6.93
CA PHE A 54 -0.88 2.86 6.38
C PHE A 54 -1.52 1.48 6.47
N ASP A 55 -1.02 0.54 5.67
CA ASP A 55 -1.40 -0.86 5.76
C ASP A 55 -0.41 -1.63 6.61
N THR A 56 -0.88 -2.65 7.31
CA THR A 56 -0.06 -3.50 8.18
C THR A 56 -0.24 -4.95 7.77
N MET A 57 0.85 -5.67 7.56
CA MET A 57 0.81 -7.09 7.20
C MET A 57 0.67 -8.01 8.41
N GLU A 58 1.03 -7.50 9.60
CA GLU A 58 1.04 -8.23 10.86
C GLU A 58 0.19 -7.49 11.91
N SER A 59 -0.01 -8.14 13.06
CA SER A 59 -0.70 -7.50 14.19
C SER A 59 0.13 -6.32 14.71
N ILE A 60 -0.44 -5.12 14.64
CA ILE A 60 0.12 -3.93 15.29
C ILE A 60 -0.18 -3.86 16.78
N SER A 61 -1.04 -4.73 17.31
CA SER A 61 -1.27 -4.79 18.75
C SER A 61 -0.21 -5.67 19.41
N TYR A 62 0.54 -5.09 20.35
CA TYR A 62 1.51 -5.78 21.20
C TYR A 62 1.05 -5.75 22.66
N PHE A 63 1.00 -6.91 23.30
CA PHE A 63 0.61 -7.03 24.71
C PHE A 63 1.84 -7.30 25.57
N VAL A 64 2.25 -6.29 26.34
CA VAL A 64 3.39 -6.34 27.26
C VAL A 64 2.98 -7.06 28.56
N GLY A 65 1.74 -6.86 29.00
CA GLY A 65 1.26 -7.38 30.28
C GLY A 65 1.65 -6.45 31.43
N ASN A 66 2.22 -6.98 32.50
CA ASN A 66 2.60 -6.18 33.66
C ASN A 66 4.03 -5.66 33.54
N MET A 67 4.23 -4.37 33.76
CA MET A 67 5.52 -3.69 33.65
C MET A 67 5.93 -3.10 35.00
N GLU A 68 6.87 -3.73 35.68
CA GLU A 68 7.38 -3.26 36.98
C GLU A 68 8.11 -1.92 36.88
N ALA A 69 8.22 -1.22 38.01
CA ALA A 69 8.95 0.04 38.11
C ALA A 69 10.42 -0.13 37.69
N GLY A 70 10.91 0.78 36.85
CA GLY A 70 12.27 0.77 36.32
C GLY A 70 12.50 -0.19 35.16
N ARG A 71 11.48 -0.93 34.71
CA ARG A 71 11.59 -1.75 33.50
C ARG A 71 11.47 -0.88 32.25
N SER A 72 12.00 -1.41 31.15
CA SER A 72 11.87 -0.88 29.80
C SER A 72 11.49 -2.01 28.85
N ASP A 73 10.89 -1.64 27.73
CA ASP A 73 10.61 -2.55 26.63
C ASP A 73 10.57 -1.75 25.31
N THR A 74 10.52 -2.47 24.20
CA THR A 74 10.54 -1.89 22.86
C THR A 74 9.28 -2.31 22.11
N TYR A 75 8.74 -1.38 21.33
CA TYR A 75 7.68 -1.67 20.39
C TYR A 75 8.15 -1.34 18.98
N ASP A 76 8.14 -2.35 18.12
CA ASP A 76 8.40 -2.24 16.70
C ASP A 76 7.26 -2.86 15.91
N PHE A 77 6.94 -2.25 14.76
CA PHE A 77 6.00 -2.85 13.82
C PHE A 77 6.34 -2.44 12.40
N SER A 78 5.93 -3.29 11.45
CA SER A 78 6.05 -3.02 10.03
C SER A 78 4.76 -2.47 9.44
N PHE A 79 4.90 -1.56 8.47
CA PHE A 79 3.80 -0.91 7.79
C PHE A 79 4.15 -0.63 6.33
N MET A 80 3.13 -0.43 5.50
CA MET A 80 3.25 -0.07 4.09
C MET A 80 2.50 1.24 3.85
N PRO A 81 3.20 2.33 3.45
CA PRO A 81 2.55 3.59 3.11
C PRO A 81 1.65 3.45 1.87
N ARG A 82 0.46 4.05 1.92
CA ARG A 82 -0.53 3.99 0.83
C ARG A 82 -0.34 5.05 -0.25
N ALA A 83 0.19 6.21 0.12
CA ALA A 83 0.32 7.37 -0.76
C ALA A 83 1.61 8.13 -0.48
N VAL A 84 2.04 8.90 -1.48
CA VAL A 84 3.14 9.85 -1.38
C VAL A 84 2.67 11.08 -0.60
N GLY A 85 3.54 11.66 0.24
CA GLY A 85 3.22 12.83 1.05
C GLY A 85 3.45 12.63 2.54
N PRO A 86 2.92 13.54 3.37
CA PRO A 86 3.01 13.42 4.83
C PRO A 86 2.14 12.25 5.31
N LEU A 87 2.74 11.39 6.12
CA LEU A 87 2.10 10.25 6.78
C LEU A 87 2.08 10.53 8.28
N ALA A 88 0.89 10.85 8.79
CA ALA A 88 0.66 11.04 10.22
C ALA A 88 0.12 9.75 10.84
N GLY A 89 0.59 9.46 12.05
CA GLY A 89 0.13 8.33 12.85
C GLY A 89 0.41 8.55 14.32
N LYS A 90 0.03 7.56 15.13
CA LYS A 90 0.30 7.56 16.57
C LYS A 90 0.50 6.15 17.09
N VAL A 91 1.34 6.05 18.11
CA VAL A 91 1.46 4.85 18.95
C VAL A 91 0.70 5.12 20.24
N ILE A 92 -0.23 4.23 20.57
CA ILE A 92 -1.14 4.33 21.71
C ILE A 92 -0.76 3.27 22.73
N PHE A 93 -0.50 3.72 23.95
CA PHE A 93 -0.24 2.90 25.12
C PHE A 93 -1.46 2.93 26.02
N VAL A 94 -2.00 1.77 26.35
CA VAL A 94 -3.13 1.61 27.28
C VAL A 94 -2.69 0.69 28.41
N TYR A 95 -2.85 1.13 29.66
CA TYR A 95 -2.47 0.37 30.84
C TYR A 95 -3.33 0.74 32.04
N GLU A 96 -3.31 -0.09 33.08
CA GLU A 96 -4.04 0.15 34.32
C GLU A 96 -3.07 0.49 35.46
N ASP A 97 -3.52 1.38 36.36
CA ASP A 97 -2.83 1.63 37.64
C ASP A 97 -3.14 0.53 38.69
N ALA A 98 -2.55 0.64 39.88
CA ALA A 98 -2.77 -0.30 40.97
C ALA A 98 -4.23 -0.35 41.50
N SER A 99 -5.04 0.66 41.16
CA SER A 99 -6.47 0.71 41.50
C SER A 99 -7.35 0.14 40.37
N GLY A 100 -6.76 -0.27 39.25
CA GLY A 100 -7.47 -0.74 38.06
C GLY A 100 -8.02 0.37 37.18
N ASN A 101 -7.60 1.63 37.37
CA ASN A 101 -8.01 2.70 36.46
C ASN A 101 -7.19 2.65 35.18
N GLU A 102 -7.87 2.58 34.04
CA GLU A 102 -7.23 2.64 32.73
C GLU A 102 -6.66 4.04 32.45
N GLN A 103 -5.44 4.07 31.95
CA GLN A 103 -4.70 5.23 31.50
C GLN A 103 -4.33 5.04 30.04
N ARG A 104 -4.32 6.15 29.30
CA ARG A 104 -4.05 6.17 27.86
C ARG A 104 -3.04 7.26 27.52
N LEU A 105 -1.97 6.88 26.85
CA LEU A 105 -0.91 7.78 26.40
C LEU A 105 -0.73 7.60 24.89
N GLU A 106 -0.70 8.71 24.15
CA GLU A 106 -0.49 8.72 22.70
C GLU A 106 0.82 9.41 22.37
N LYS A 107 1.61 8.79 21.48
CA LYS A 107 2.82 9.35 20.89
C LYS A 107 2.60 9.52 19.40
N GLU A 108 2.40 10.75 18.97
CA GLU A 108 2.21 11.08 17.56
C GLU A 108 3.54 11.04 16.80
N PHE A 109 3.47 10.66 15.52
CA PHE A 109 4.56 10.75 14.57
C PHE A 109 4.07 11.31 13.23
N ASN A 110 4.97 11.98 12.52
CA ASN A 110 4.75 12.47 11.18
C ASN A 110 5.99 12.18 10.34
N LEU A 111 5.78 11.46 9.23
CA LEU A 111 6.82 10.97 8.35
C LEU A 111 6.58 11.50 6.94
N GLN A 112 7.64 11.60 6.13
CA GLN A 112 7.51 11.98 4.73
C GLN A 112 7.71 10.77 3.84
N VAL A 113 6.68 10.43 3.06
CA VAL A 113 6.72 9.36 2.06
C VAL A 113 7.04 9.97 0.70
N ILE A 114 7.95 9.34 -0.03
CA ILE A 114 8.41 9.73 -1.36
C ILE A 114 8.19 8.60 -2.36
N GLU A 115 8.30 8.92 -3.65
CA GLU A 115 8.31 7.91 -4.70
C GLU A 115 9.69 7.26 -4.78
N MET A 116 9.72 5.98 -5.14
CA MET A 116 10.98 5.31 -5.42
C MET A 116 11.60 5.94 -6.67
N PRO A 117 12.85 6.41 -6.62
CA PRO A 117 13.53 6.86 -7.82
C PRO A 117 13.66 5.67 -8.78
N ILE A 118 12.99 5.77 -9.93
CA ILE A 118 13.22 4.86 -11.04
C ILE A 118 14.59 5.25 -11.60
N PHE A 119 15.62 4.46 -11.26
CA PHE A 119 16.87 4.53 -12.00
C PHE A 119 16.58 3.96 -13.38
N GLU A 120 16.51 4.81 -14.39
CA GLU A 120 16.63 4.35 -15.78
C GLU A 120 17.98 3.63 -15.84
N GLU A 121 17.94 2.30 -15.90
CA GLU A 121 19.14 1.53 -16.19
C GLU A 121 19.71 2.10 -17.48
N PRO A 122 20.97 2.57 -17.51
CA PRO A 122 21.59 2.93 -18.76
C PRO A 122 21.44 1.71 -19.67
N PRO A 123 20.94 1.86 -20.91
CA PRO A 123 20.67 0.73 -21.77
C PRO A 123 21.91 -0.16 -21.77
N PHE A 124 21.75 -1.41 -21.33
CA PHE A 124 22.83 -2.38 -21.34
C PHE A 124 23.47 -2.34 -22.73
N PRO A 125 24.77 -2.00 -22.86
CA PRO A 125 25.40 -1.89 -24.17
C PRO A 125 25.51 -3.32 -24.74
N GLY A 126 24.49 -3.73 -25.50
CA GLY A 126 24.44 -5.04 -26.14
C GLY A 126 23.10 -5.76 -26.09
N GLU A 127 22.09 -5.25 -25.38
CA GLU A 127 20.76 -5.86 -25.44
C GLU A 127 19.91 -5.05 -26.42
N GLU A 128 19.92 -5.50 -27.68
CA GLU A 128 18.88 -5.14 -28.64
C GLU A 128 17.56 -5.52 -27.99
N ILE A 129 16.87 -4.54 -27.40
CA ILE A 129 15.48 -4.67 -27.01
C ILE A 129 14.79 -5.17 -28.27
N PRO A 130 14.24 -6.39 -28.32
CA PRO A 130 13.39 -6.75 -29.42
C PRO A 130 12.20 -5.81 -29.26
N THR A 131 12.19 -4.73 -30.03
CA THR A 131 10.96 -3.99 -30.28
C THR A 131 10.00 -5.06 -30.74
N GLU A 132 9.02 -5.41 -29.90
CA GLU A 132 7.85 -6.14 -30.33
C GLU A 132 7.19 -5.25 -31.39
N SER A 133 7.68 -5.37 -32.62
CA SER A 133 7.02 -4.92 -33.81
C SER A 133 5.83 -5.84 -33.96
N GLY A 134 4.78 -5.54 -33.19
CA GLY A 134 3.47 -6.15 -33.35
C GLY A 134 3.15 -6.15 -34.83
N PHE A 135 2.91 -7.34 -35.36
CA PHE A 135 2.63 -7.58 -36.77
C PHE A 135 1.65 -6.49 -37.29
N PRO A 136 1.94 -5.77 -38.38
CA PRO A 136 1.11 -4.62 -38.77
C PRO A 136 -0.22 -5.13 -39.34
N TRP A 137 -1.26 -5.20 -38.52
CA TRP A 137 -2.58 -5.73 -38.92
C TRP A 137 -3.30 -4.81 -39.90
N ILE A 138 -2.93 -3.52 -39.93
CA ILE A 138 -3.53 -2.49 -40.77
C ILE A 138 -3.42 -2.83 -42.27
N PRO A 139 -2.24 -3.13 -42.85
CA PRO A 139 -2.13 -3.53 -44.26
C PRO A 139 -2.86 -4.85 -44.58
N VAL A 140 -2.90 -5.80 -43.65
CA VAL A 140 -3.63 -7.07 -43.83
C VAL A 140 -5.14 -6.83 -43.93
N LEU A 141 -5.66 -5.95 -43.08
CA LEU A 141 -7.08 -5.59 -43.07
C LEU A 141 -7.47 -4.84 -44.35
N ILE A 142 -6.60 -3.96 -44.85
CA ILE A 142 -6.78 -3.28 -46.14
C ILE A 142 -6.81 -4.30 -47.30
N ALA A 143 -5.89 -5.27 -47.31
CA ALA A 143 -5.84 -6.28 -48.37
C ALA A 143 -7.12 -7.15 -48.41
N VAL A 144 -7.64 -7.54 -47.24
CA VAL A 144 -8.89 -8.32 -47.14
C VAL A 144 -10.10 -7.51 -47.63
N VAL A 145 -10.19 -6.24 -47.26
CA VAL A 145 -11.28 -5.34 -47.71
C VAL A 145 -11.25 -5.15 -49.23
N VAL A 146 -10.06 -4.96 -49.82
CA VAL A 146 -9.90 -4.83 -51.27
C VAL A 146 -10.30 -6.13 -51.99
N LEU A 147 -9.88 -7.29 -51.50
CA LEU A 147 -10.26 -8.58 -52.08
C LEU A 147 -11.78 -8.83 -51.99
N ALA A 148 -12.40 -8.48 -50.87
CA ALA A 148 -13.85 -8.59 -50.70
C ALA A 148 -14.62 -7.64 -51.65
N ALA A 149 -14.13 -6.40 -51.83
CA ALA A 149 -14.73 -5.43 -52.75
C ALA A 149 -14.62 -5.89 -54.21
N VAL A 150 -13.46 -6.40 -54.64
CA VAL A 150 -13.25 -6.93 -55.99
C VAL A 150 -14.10 -8.19 -56.23
N GLY A 151 -14.12 -9.11 -55.26
CA GLY A 151 -14.97 -10.31 -55.32
C GLY A 151 -16.46 -9.97 -55.43
N GLY A 152 -16.92 -9.03 -54.59
CA GLY A 152 -18.30 -8.53 -54.62
C GLY A 152 -18.65 -7.85 -55.95
N PHE A 153 -17.74 -7.03 -56.49
CA PHE A 153 -17.93 -6.36 -57.78
C PHE A 153 -18.02 -7.36 -58.95
N LEU A 154 -17.15 -8.38 -58.98
CA LEU A 154 -17.18 -9.43 -60.00
C LEU A 154 -18.46 -10.28 -59.93
N LEU A 155 -18.90 -10.64 -58.72
CA LEU A 155 -20.16 -11.36 -58.51
C LEU A 155 -21.37 -10.53 -58.94
N ARG A 156 -21.40 -9.24 -58.62
CA ARG A 156 -22.48 -8.33 -59.03
C ARG A 156 -22.53 -8.17 -60.55
N ARG A 157 -21.37 -8.09 -61.22
CA ARG A 157 -21.30 -8.02 -62.69
C ARG A 157 -21.76 -9.32 -63.35
N ARG A 158 -21.45 -10.48 -62.76
CA ARG A 158 -21.96 -11.78 -63.24
C ARG A 158 -23.48 -11.94 -63.05
N ARG A 159 -24.04 -11.51 -61.91
CA ARG A 159 -25.49 -11.57 -61.69
C ARG A 159 -26.28 -10.68 -62.65
N LYS A 160 -25.81 -9.46 -62.94
CA LYS A 160 -26.45 -8.58 -63.92
C LYS A 160 -26.49 -9.16 -65.33
N LYS A 161 -25.44 -9.89 -65.76
CA LYS A 161 -25.44 -10.57 -67.08
C LYS A 161 -26.42 -11.72 -67.18
N LYS A 162 -26.66 -12.46 -66.09
CA LYS A 162 -27.65 -13.55 -66.07
C LYS A 162 -29.10 -13.03 -66.12
N MET A 163 -29.39 -11.95 -65.39
CA MET A 163 -30.73 -11.34 -65.40
C MET A 163 -31.13 -10.75 -66.76
N HIS A 164 -30.19 -10.20 -67.53
CA HIS A 164 -30.49 -9.74 -68.89
C HIS A 164 -30.73 -10.89 -69.89
N GLN A 165 -30.12 -12.06 -69.68
CA GLN A 165 -30.37 -13.23 -70.52
C GLN A 165 -31.72 -13.90 -70.21
N GLU A 166 -32.22 -13.81 -68.98
CA GLU A 166 -33.56 -14.31 -68.61
C GLU A 166 -34.69 -13.38 -69.08
N LEU A 167 -34.41 -12.09 -69.29
CA LEU A 167 -35.38 -11.12 -69.84
C LEU A 167 -35.51 -11.20 -71.38
N GLU A 168 -34.49 -11.67 -72.10
CA GLU A 168 -34.54 -11.86 -73.57
C GLU A 168 -35.14 -13.21 -74.00
N ILE A 169 -35.36 -14.15 -73.06
CA ILE A 169 -35.96 -15.47 -73.33
C ILE A 169 -37.50 -15.46 -73.08
N ASN A 170 -38.04 -14.36 -72.55
CA ASN A 170 -39.47 -14.24 -72.21
C ASN A 170 -40.18 -13.05 -72.89
N GLU A 171 -39.68 -12.62 -74.04
CA GLU A 171 -40.39 -11.81 -75.06
C GLU A 171 -40.43 -12.60 -76.37
#